data_AF-A0A232LTR0-F1
#
_entry.id   AF-A0A232LTR0-F1
#
_cell.length_a   1.000
_cell.length_b   1.000
_cell.length_c   1.000
_cell.angle_alpha   90.00
_cell.angle_beta   90.00
_cell.angle_gamma   90.00
#
_symmetry.space_group_name_H-M   'P 1'
#
loop_
_entity.id
_entity.type
_entity.pdbx_description
1 polymer ?
#
loop_
_entity_poly.entity_id
_entity_poly.type
_entity_poly.pdbx_seq_one_letter_code
_entity_poly.pdbx_strand_id
1 'polypeptide(L)'
;MCNLFFNSSFAFKITSRGQAAHSGYPWLGRSAVSAQLPALSRIDQLGDLPAQKGGLPYSEKFGKTTLNIGHIDGGVPQDLDTDVEGFNITAVNYGTDVPNLHIYPDADGSTHGKVKRYLYGPGSIFVAHGDHEGLRLWQLVEAVKGYKKLVNTAMERNKVTNYA
;
A
#
# COMPACT_ATOMS: atom_id res chain seq x y z
N MET A 1 -2.29 42.05 -35.57
CA MET A 1 -1.20 41.78 -34.61
C MET A 1 -1.42 40.41 -34.00
N CYS A 2 -0.53 39.46 -34.25
CA CYS A 2 -0.61 38.10 -33.68
C CYS A 2 0.19 38.11 -32.38
N ASN A 3 -0.48 38.05 -31.23
CA ASN A 3 0.21 37.94 -29.94
C ASN A 3 0.42 36.46 -29.63
N LEU A 4 1.69 36.02 -29.62
CA LEU A 4 2.06 34.74 -29.02
C LEU A 4 1.94 34.87 -27.50
N PHE A 5 1.18 33.98 -26.87
CA PHE A 5 1.08 33.89 -25.41
C PHE A 5 1.74 32.60 -24.94
N PHE A 6 2.74 32.72 -24.07
CA PHE A 6 3.36 31.58 -23.40
C PHE A 6 2.76 31.45 -22.00
N ASN A 7 2.07 30.34 -21.72
CA ASN A 7 1.79 29.93 -20.36
C ASN A 7 3.01 29.17 -19.83
N SER A 8 3.67 29.69 -18.79
CA SER A 8 4.72 28.97 -18.07
C SER A 8 4.10 28.08 -17.01
N SER A 9 4.62 26.86 -16.86
CA SER A 9 4.24 25.95 -15.77
C SER A 9 5.40 25.81 -14.79
N PHE A 10 5.07 25.74 -13.49
CA PHE A 10 6.02 25.49 -12.42
C PHE A 10 5.53 24.30 -11.61
N ALA A 11 6.40 23.31 -11.42
CA ALA A 11 6.11 22.11 -10.64
C ALA A 11 7.05 22.04 -9.44
N PHE A 12 6.51 21.63 -8.29
CA PHE A 12 7.28 21.41 -7.08
C PHE A 12 6.77 20.17 -6.36
N LYS A 13 7.65 19.53 -5.59
CA LYS A 13 7.32 18.33 -4.82
C LYS A 13 7.24 18.68 -3.34
N ILE A 14 6.15 18.26 -2.70
CA ILE A 14 6.05 18.25 -1.24
C ILE A 14 6.35 16.85 -0.76
N THR A 15 7.20 16.74 0.25
CA THR A 15 7.51 15.47 0.91
C THR A 15 7.24 15.62 2.39
N SER A 16 6.40 14.74 2.93
CA SER A 16 6.26 14.57 4.38
C SER A 16 6.99 13.31 4.83
N ARG A 17 7.49 13.32 6.07
CA ARG A 17 8.04 12.13 6.72
C ARG A 17 7.19 11.78 7.92
N GLY A 18 6.73 10.54 7.93
CA GLY A 18 6.08 9.95 9.09
C GLY A 18 7.10 9.34 10.05
N GLN A 19 6.58 8.72 11.10
CA GLN A 19 7.31 7.79 11.96
C GLN A 19 6.65 6.43 11.82
N ALA A 20 7.42 5.44 11.36
CA ALA A 20 6.93 4.08 11.27
C ALA A 20 6.59 3.56 12.67
N ALA A 21 5.52 2.78 12.75
CA ALA A 21 5.15 2.06 13.96
C ALA A 21 4.58 0.70 13.56
N HIS A 22 4.56 -0.22 14.53
CA HIS A 22 3.80 -1.43 14.38
C HIS A 22 2.35 -1.04 14.11
N SER A 23 1.79 -1.58 13.06
CA SER A 23 0.48 -1.17 12.56
C SER A 23 -0.68 -1.57 13.48
N GLY A 24 -0.43 -2.51 14.41
CA GLY A 24 -1.28 -2.80 15.57
C GLY A 24 -1.24 -1.73 16.68
N TYR A 25 -0.25 -0.83 16.67
CA TYR A 25 -0.07 0.26 17.62
C TYR A 25 0.16 1.60 16.88
N PRO A 26 -0.80 2.03 16.03
CA PRO A 26 -0.61 3.18 15.15
C PRO A 26 -0.30 4.50 15.90
N TRP A 27 -0.73 4.62 17.16
CA TRP A 27 -0.46 5.78 18.02
C TRP A 27 1.02 5.94 18.41
N LEU A 28 1.84 4.89 18.31
CA LEU A 28 3.29 5.00 18.49
C LEU A 28 3.98 5.60 17.25
N GLY A 29 3.25 5.72 16.14
CA GLY A 29 3.74 6.25 14.87
C GLY A 29 3.21 7.63 14.55
N ARG A 30 3.60 8.14 13.39
CA ARG A 30 3.06 9.37 12.80
C ARG A 30 2.83 9.13 11.31
N SER A 31 1.59 9.24 10.86
CA SER A 31 1.27 9.04 9.44
C SER A 31 1.84 10.18 8.58
N ALA A 32 2.66 9.82 7.59
CA ALA A 32 3.18 10.76 6.61
C ALA A 32 2.05 11.38 5.78
N VAL A 33 1.04 10.58 5.43
CA VAL A 33 -0.14 11.04 4.66
C VAL A 33 -0.93 12.05 5.47
N SER A 34 -1.20 11.76 6.74
CA SER A 34 -1.93 12.68 7.62
C SER A 34 -1.19 14.01 7.79
N ALA A 35 0.14 13.99 7.82
CA ALA A 35 0.95 15.22 7.86
C ALA A 35 0.85 16.07 6.58
N GLN A 36 0.48 15.49 5.43
CA GLN A 36 0.30 16.24 4.17
C GLN A 36 -1.05 16.94 4.10
N LEU A 37 -2.10 16.39 4.71
CA LEU A 37 -3.48 16.88 4.55
C LEU A 37 -3.64 18.39 4.79
N PRO A 38 -3.06 18.99 5.85
CA PRO A 38 -3.18 20.44 6.07
C PRO A 38 -2.50 21.26 4.97
N ALA A 39 -1.34 20.81 4.50
CA ALA A 39 -0.60 21.49 3.44
C ALA A 39 -1.34 21.39 2.10
N LEU A 40 -1.84 20.20 1.75
CA LEU A 40 -2.61 19.98 0.51
C LEU A 40 -3.91 20.79 0.52
N SER A 41 -4.64 20.81 1.64
CA SER A 41 -5.85 21.61 1.78
C SER A 41 -5.58 23.11 1.60
N ARG A 42 -4.45 23.59 2.11
CA ARG A 42 -4.06 24.99 1.92
C ARG A 42 -3.71 25.29 0.46
N ILE A 43 -2.98 24.38 -0.18
CA ILE A 43 -2.49 24.51 -1.56
C ILE A 43 -3.64 24.55 -2.55
N ASP A 44 -4.61 23.65 -2.40
CA ASP A 44 -5.80 23.56 -3.25
C ASP A 44 -6.57 24.89 -3.31
N GLN A 45 -6.53 25.67 -2.22
CA GLN A 45 -7.19 26.98 -2.11
C GLN A 45 -6.33 28.16 -2.57
N LEU A 46 -5.03 27.98 -2.83
CA LEU A 46 -4.12 29.10 -3.12
C LEU A 46 -4.51 29.89 -4.36
N GLY A 47 -5.07 29.22 -5.37
CA GLY A 47 -5.53 29.90 -6.57
C GLY A 47 -6.72 30.84 -6.30
N ASP A 48 -7.61 30.51 -5.36
CA ASP A 48 -8.84 31.26 -5.09
C ASP A 48 -8.65 32.43 -4.14
N LEU A 49 -7.47 32.54 -3.53
CA LEU A 49 -7.19 33.56 -2.54
C LEU A 49 -6.60 34.81 -3.19
N PRO A 50 -6.93 36.00 -2.68
CA PRO A 50 -6.23 37.22 -3.07
C PRO A 50 -4.74 37.11 -2.75
N ALA A 51 -3.88 37.66 -3.61
CA ALA A 51 -2.44 37.69 -3.41
C ALA A 51 -2.04 38.33 -2.05
N GLN A 52 -2.80 39.33 -1.59
CA GLN A 52 -2.59 39.99 -0.30
C GLN A 52 -2.84 39.07 0.91
N LYS A 53 -3.61 38.00 0.73
CA LYS A 53 -3.89 36.97 1.75
C LYS A 53 -3.09 35.69 1.53
N GLY A 54 -2.00 35.79 0.75
CA GLY A 54 -1.09 34.68 0.44
C GLY A 54 -1.57 33.75 -0.67
N GLY A 55 -2.52 34.18 -1.50
CA GLY A 55 -2.91 33.46 -2.72
C GLY A 55 -1.96 33.71 -3.89
N LEU A 56 -2.25 33.07 -5.03
CA LEU A 56 -1.42 33.18 -6.22
C LEU A 56 -1.63 34.52 -6.96
N PRO A 57 -0.62 35.00 -7.72
CA PRO A 57 -0.76 36.23 -8.49
C PRO A 57 -1.87 36.16 -9.54
N TYR A 58 -2.41 37.34 -9.85
CA TYR A 58 -3.40 37.56 -10.90
C TYR A 58 -2.84 38.56 -11.92
N SER A 59 -3.27 38.46 -13.18
CA SER A 59 -3.04 39.52 -14.17
C SER A 59 -4.32 39.86 -14.91
N GLU A 60 -4.52 41.13 -15.24
CA GLU A 60 -5.68 41.57 -16.02
C GLU A 60 -5.72 40.91 -17.42
N LYS A 61 -4.54 40.60 -17.96
CA LYS A 61 -4.37 40.02 -19.30
C LYS A 61 -4.61 38.51 -19.37
N PHE A 62 -4.14 37.76 -18.37
CA PHE A 62 -4.17 36.28 -18.38
C PHE A 62 -5.06 35.67 -17.30
N GLY A 63 -5.66 36.49 -16.45
CA GLY A 63 -6.53 36.04 -15.37
C GLY A 63 -5.77 35.47 -14.18
N LYS A 64 -6.47 34.59 -13.46
CA LYS A 64 -6.00 33.92 -12.23
C LYS A 64 -4.97 32.83 -12.57
N THR A 65 -3.91 32.75 -11.76
CA THR A 65 -3.00 31.60 -11.79
C THR A 65 -3.74 30.33 -11.36
N THR A 66 -3.70 29.30 -12.20
CA THR A 66 -4.27 27.98 -11.90
C THR A 66 -3.26 27.11 -11.16
N LEU A 67 -3.74 26.32 -10.19
CA LEU A 67 -2.95 25.32 -9.48
C LEU A 67 -3.69 23.98 -9.52
N ASN A 68 -2.94 22.89 -9.60
CA ASN A 68 -3.47 21.54 -9.56
C ASN A 68 -2.54 20.61 -8.77
N ILE A 69 -3.11 19.75 -7.94
CA ILE A 69 -2.38 18.66 -7.29
C ILE A 69 -2.46 17.44 -8.22
N GLY A 70 -1.46 17.32 -9.10
CA GLY A 70 -1.49 16.31 -10.18
C GLY A 70 -1.12 14.89 -9.74
N HIS A 71 -0.39 14.72 -8.63
CA HIS A 71 0.09 13.41 -8.20
C HIS A 71 0.29 13.36 -6.68
N ILE A 72 -0.15 12.27 -6.05
CA ILE A 72 0.05 11.97 -4.63
C ILE A 72 0.48 10.51 -4.52
N ASP A 73 1.64 10.28 -3.89
CA ASP A 73 2.11 8.95 -3.52
C ASP A 73 2.19 8.82 -2.00
N GLY A 74 1.72 7.70 -1.47
CA GLY A 74 1.87 7.35 -0.06
C GLY A 74 1.42 5.92 0.20
N GLY A 75 2.20 5.18 1.00
CA GLY A 75 1.91 3.84 1.54
C GLY A 75 1.02 2.94 0.67
N VAL A 76 1.61 1.99 -0.05
CA VAL A 76 0.83 1.01 -0.82
C VAL A 76 0.27 -0.10 0.09
N PRO A 77 -1.00 -0.51 -0.08
CA PRO A 77 -1.50 -1.74 0.50
C PRO A 77 -0.65 -2.91 0.04
N GLN A 78 -0.42 -3.87 0.93
CA GLN A 78 0.22 -5.12 0.53
C GLN A 78 -0.85 -6.12 0.11
N ASP A 79 -0.93 -6.38 -1.18
CA ASP A 79 -1.82 -7.42 -1.71
C ASP A 79 -1.20 -8.81 -1.57
N LEU A 80 -2.04 -9.77 -1.23
CA LEU A 80 -1.72 -11.19 -1.09
C LEU A 80 -2.69 -12.01 -1.93
N ASP A 81 -2.26 -13.20 -2.35
CA ASP A 81 -3.12 -14.12 -3.09
C ASP A 81 -4.19 -14.72 -2.15
N THR A 82 -5.41 -14.84 -2.68
CA THR A 82 -6.60 -15.31 -1.94
C THR A 82 -7.46 -16.27 -2.77
N ASP A 83 -6.87 -16.84 -3.82
CA ASP A 83 -7.54 -17.63 -4.85
C ASP A 83 -7.74 -19.12 -4.47
N VAL A 84 -7.54 -19.49 -3.21
CA VAL A 84 -7.82 -20.83 -2.70
C VAL A 84 -9.08 -20.78 -1.85
N GLU A 85 -10.10 -21.53 -2.26
CA GLU A 85 -11.39 -21.56 -1.57
C GLU A 85 -11.30 -22.16 -0.16
N GLY A 86 -12.31 -21.89 0.68
CA GLY A 86 -12.42 -22.47 2.03
C GLY A 86 -11.55 -21.81 3.10
N PHE A 87 -10.98 -20.64 2.79
CA PHE A 87 -10.31 -19.77 3.75
C PHE A 87 -11.14 -18.49 3.97
N ASN A 88 -11.18 -18.01 5.21
CA ASN A 88 -11.72 -16.69 5.49
C ASN A 88 -10.72 -15.63 5.06
N ILE A 89 -11.19 -14.64 4.30
CA ILE A 89 -10.38 -13.52 3.81
C ILE A 89 -10.76 -12.29 4.60
N THR A 90 -9.77 -11.57 5.11
CA THR A 90 -9.99 -10.33 5.83
C THR A 90 -8.84 -9.37 5.55
N ALA A 91 -9.17 -8.09 5.37
CA ALA A 91 -8.19 -7.04 5.27
C ALA A 91 -7.74 -6.65 6.66
N VAL A 92 -6.43 -6.56 6.87
CA VAL A 92 -5.86 -6.18 8.17
C VAL A 92 -4.84 -5.08 8.01
N ASN A 93 -4.76 -4.21 9.00
CA ASN A 93 -3.71 -3.20 9.12
C ASN A 93 -2.48 -3.81 9.81
N TYR A 94 -1.95 -4.93 9.29
CA TYR A 94 -0.70 -5.54 9.77
C TYR A 94 0.40 -5.56 8.71
N GLY A 95 1.59 -5.09 9.09
CA GLY A 95 2.78 -5.26 8.29
C GLY A 95 3.18 -6.74 8.21
N THR A 96 3.73 -7.16 7.09
CA THR A 96 4.25 -8.51 6.87
C THR A 96 5.57 -8.44 6.10
N ASP A 97 6.41 -9.45 6.29
CA ASP A 97 7.68 -9.65 5.60
C ASP A 97 7.53 -10.27 4.21
N VAL A 98 6.33 -10.74 3.85
CA VAL A 98 6.00 -11.32 2.55
C VAL A 98 6.51 -10.52 1.32
N PRO A 99 6.49 -9.17 1.31
CA PRO A 99 7.00 -8.38 0.17
C PRO A 99 8.52 -8.46 0.03
N ASN A 100 9.21 -8.76 1.12
CA ASN A 100 10.66 -8.88 1.19
C ASN A 100 11.15 -10.31 0.91
N LEU A 101 10.24 -11.24 0.60
CA LEU A 101 10.62 -12.61 0.23
C LEU A 101 11.31 -12.63 -1.13
N HIS A 102 12.61 -12.90 -1.10
CA HIS A 102 13.43 -13.12 -2.28
C HIS A 102 13.26 -14.56 -2.78
N ILE A 103 12.89 -14.68 -4.05
CA ILE A 103 12.75 -15.95 -4.74
C ILE A 103 14.05 -16.19 -5.51
N TYR A 104 14.83 -17.16 -5.05
CA TYR A 104 16.07 -17.55 -5.73
C TYR A 104 15.75 -18.46 -6.93
N PRO A 105 16.60 -18.49 -7.97
CA PRO A 105 16.54 -19.50 -9.00
C PRO A 105 16.74 -20.91 -8.41
N ASP A 106 16.20 -21.91 -9.09
CA ASP A 106 16.47 -23.31 -8.78
C ASP A 106 17.94 -23.66 -9.02
N ALA A 107 18.38 -24.83 -8.53
CA ALA A 107 19.76 -25.29 -8.67
C ALA A 107 20.24 -25.43 -10.13
N ASP A 108 19.32 -25.59 -11.08
CA ASP A 108 19.58 -25.65 -12.52
C ASP A 108 19.58 -24.27 -13.21
N GLY A 109 19.40 -23.19 -12.45
CA GLY A 109 19.34 -21.83 -12.95
C GLY A 109 17.98 -21.43 -13.54
N SER A 110 16.98 -22.31 -13.50
CA SER A 110 15.62 -21.97 -13.91
C SER A 110 14.99 -20.97 -12.93
N THR A 111 14.18 -20.06 -13.47
CA THR A 111 13.43 -19.11 -12.64
C THR A 111 12.04 -19.66 -12.40
N HIS A 112 11.59 -19.59 -11.15
CA HIS A 112 10.20 -19.89 -10.84
C HIS A 112 9.29 -18.91 -11.59
N GLY A 113 8.14 -19.40 -12.10
CA GLY A 113 7.08 -18.54 -12.61
C GLY A 113 6.49 -17.63 -11.51
N LYS A 114 5.31 -17.03 -11.74
CA LYS A 114 4.65 -16.20 -10.73
C LYS A 114 4.40 -17.00 -9.44
N VAL A 115 5.20 -16.76 -8.41
CA VAL A 115 5.03 -17.36 -7.07
C VAL A 115 3.88 -16.68 -6.35
N LYS A 116 2.96 -17.52 -5.87
CA LYS A 116 1.80 -17.11 -5.10
C LYS A 116 2.17 -16.87 -3.64
N ARG A 117 1.66 -15.79 -3.05
CA ARG A 117 1.98 -15.34 -1.69
C ARG A 117 0.72 -15.34 -0.84
N TYR A 118 0.64 -16.29 0.10
CA TYR A 118 -0.46 -16.40 1.06
C TYR A 118 0.04 -16.05 2.46
N LEU A 119 -0.72 -15.26 3.22
CA LEU A 119 -0.52 -15.08 4.66
C LEU A 119 -1.59 -15.86 5.41
N TYR A 120 -1.20 -16.97 6.02
CA TYR A 120 -2.11 -17.88 6.69
C TYR A 120 -1.45 -18.48 7.94
N GLY A 121 -2.20 -18.54 9.04
CA GLY A 121 -1.76 -19.15 10.29
C GLY A 121 -2.89 -19.35 11.29
N PRO A 122 -2.68 -20.20 12.32
CA PRO A 122 -3.64 -20.41 13.40
C PRO A 122 -3.73 -19.20 14.34
N GLY A 123 -4.81 -19.15 15.09
CA GLY A 123 -5.01 -18.15 16.13
C GLY A 123 -5.90 -16.99 15.70
N SER A 124 -5.78 -15.88 16.40
CA SER A 124 -6.51 -14.65 16.09
C SER A 124 -5.60 -13.46 16.32
N ILE A 125 -5.59 -12.56 15.35
CA ILE A 125 -4.81 -11.33 15.44
C ILE A 125 -5.32 -10.41 16.56
N PHE A 126 -6.56 -10.55 17.00
CA PHE A 126 -7.17 -9.73 18.05
C PHE A 126 -6.60 -9.99 19.45
N VAL A 127 -5.92 -11.12 19.66
CA VAL A 127 -5.28 -11.45 20.94
C VAL A 127 -3.75 -11.43 20.87
N ALA A 128 -3.18 -11.13 19.70
CA ALA A 128 -1.73 -11.03 19.56
C ALA A 128 -1.19 -9.83 20.34
N HIS A 129 -0.05 -9.98 21.03
CA HIS A 129 0.58 -8.95 21.85
C HIS A 129 -0.29 -8.40 22.99
N GLY A 130 -1.10 -9.27 23.61
CA GLY A 130 -1.92 -8.94 24.78
C GLY A 130 -1.84 -10.01 25.87
N ASP A 131 -2.37 -9.71 27.06
CA ASP A 131 -2.33 -10.60 28.23
C ASP A 131 -2.95 -11.99 28.00
N HIS A 132 -3.81 -12.10 26.98
CA HIS A 132 -4.51 -13.32 26.59
C HIS A 132 -3.97 -13.93 25.29
N GLU A 133 -2.74 -13.58 24.89
CA GLU A 133 -2.07 -14.18 23.74
C GLU A 133 -1.99 -15.69 23.89
N GLY A 134 -2.47 -16.42 22.88
CA GLY A 134 -2.46 -17.87 22.95
C GLY A 134 -3.04 -18.56 21.72
N LEU A 135 -2.68 -19.84 21.58
CA LEU A 135 -3.20 -20.75 20.57
C LEU A 135 -3.83 -21.95 21.24
N ARG A 136 -4.91 -22.44 20.65
CA ARG A 136 -5.59 -23.66 21.10
C ARG A 136 -5.14 -24.84 20.26
N LEU A 137 -5.06 -26.03 20.87
CA LEU A 137 -4.55 -27.23 20.19
C LEU A 137 -5.30 -27.55 18.89
N TRP A 138 -6.62 -27.40 18.88
CA TRP A 138 -7.41 -27.64 17.67
C TRP A 138 -7.13 -26.62 16.56
N GLN A 139 -6.74 -25.38 16.89
CA GLN A 139 -6.38 -24.38 15.88
C GLN A 139 -5.09 -24.80 15.15
N LEU A 140 -4.15 -25.44 15.87
CA LEU A 140 -2.96 -26.00 15.24
C LEU A 140 -3.32 -27.16 14.29
N VAL A 141 -4.23 -28.05 14.71
CA VAL A 141 -4.71 -29.15 13.86
C VAL A 141 -5.39 -28.62 12.60
N GLU A 142 -6.24 -27.60 12.71
CA GLU A 142 -6.87 -26.95 11.55
C GLU A 142 -5.85 -26.23 10.66
N ALA A 143 -4.85 -25.57 11.25
CA ALA A 143 -3.79 -24.94 10.47
C ALA A 143 -3.00 -25.94 9.63
N VAL A 144 -2.69 -27.13 10.17
CA VAL A 144 -2.03 -28.20 9.40
C VAL A 144 -2.89 -28.62 8.19
N LYS A 145 -4.21 -28.74 8.36
CA LYS A 145 -5.14 -29.03 7.25
C LYS A 145 -5.13 -27.90 6.22
N GLY A 146 -5.14 -26.64 6.67
CA GLY A 146 -5.05 -25.47 5.82
C GLY A 146 -3.75 -25.43 5.00
N TYR A 147 -2.59 -25.61 5.64
CA TYR A 147 -1.30 -25.68 4.95
C TYR A 147 -1.27 -26.82 3.93
N LYS A 148 -1.80 -28.01 4.27
CA LYS A 148 -1.91 -29.12 3.32
C LYS A 148 -2.73 -28.74 2.09
N LYS A 149 -3.84 -28.01 2.27
CA LYS A 149 -4.67 -27.53 1.16
C LYS A 149 -3.90 -26.56 0.26
N LEU A 150 -3.22 -25.56 0.84
CA LEU A 150 -2.41 -24.60 0.08
C LEU A 150 -1.30 -25.28 -0.72
N VAL A 151 -0.57 -26.21 -0.11
CA VAL A 151 0.50 -26.96 -0.78
C VAL A 151 -0.06 -27.84 -1.90
N ASN A 152 -1.15 -28.57 -1.67
CA ASN A 152 -1.76 -29.41 -2.69
C ASN A 152 -2.22 -28.58 -3.90
N THR A 153 -2.88 -27.44 -3.68
CA THR A 153 -3.30 -26.54 -4.75
C THR A 153 -2.09 -25.99 -5.53
N ALA A 154 -0.98 -25.66 -4.86
CA ALA A 154 0.25 -25.25 -5.52
C ALA A 154 0.84 -26.38 -6.39
N MET A 155 0.86 -27.61 -5.89
CA MET A 155 1.32 -28.79 -6.64
C MET A 155 0.45 -29.07 -7.87
N GLU A 156 -0.87 -28.97 -7.73
CA GLU A 156 -1.81 -29.16 -8.84
C GLU A 156 -1.57 -28.14 -9.96
N ARG A 157 -1.37 -26.86 -9.60
CA ARG A 157 -1.05 -25.80 -10.57
C ARG A 157 0.26 -26.07 -11.31
N ASN A 158 1.30 -26.50 -10.59
CA ASN A 158 2.59 -26.83 -11.20
C ASN A 158 2.49 -28.02 -12.17
N LYS A 159 1.64 -29.01 -11.87
CA LYS A 159 1.38 -30.11 -12.82
C LYS A 159 0.77 -29.58 -14.11
N VAL A 160 -0.23 -28.72 -14.02
CA VAL A 160 -0.90 -28.15 -15.21
C VAL A 160 0.07 -27.36 -16.09
N THR A 161 0.98 -26.57 -15.50
CA THR A 161 1.98 -25.82 -16.27
C THR A 161 3.07 -26.68 -16.91
N ASN A 162 3.29 -27.92 -16.44
CA ASN A 162 4.30 -28.83 -17.00
C ASN A 162 3.74 -29.72 -18.14
N TYR A 163 2.44 -29.61 -18.45
CA TYR A 163 1.79 -30.34 -19.56
C TYR A 163 1.22 -29.40 -20.64
N ALA A 164 1.46 -28.10 -20.54
CA ALA A 164 1.09 -27.07 -21.52
C ALA A 164 2.33 -26.54 -22.22
#